data_AF-A0A8C6CHE2-F1
#
_entry.id   AF-A0A8C6CHE2-F1
#
_cell.length_a   1.000
_cell.length_b   1.000
_cell.length_c   1.000
_cell.angle_alpha   90.00
_cell.angle_beta   90.00
_cell.angle_gamma   90.00
#
_symmetry.space_group_name_H-M   'P 1'
#
loop_
_entity.id
_entity.type
_entity.pdbx_description
1 polymer ?
#
loop_
_entity_poly.entity_id
_entity_poly.type
_entity_poly.pdbx_seq_one_letter_code
_entity_poly.pdbx_strand_id
1 'polypeptide(L)'
;MREVEISARAYVKMSLHAARYPHAAVNGLLLAPAPRSGECLCLTDCVPLFHSHLALSVMLEVALNQVDVWGAQAGLVVAGYYHANAALDDQSPGPLALKIAGRIAEFFPDAVLIMLDNQKLVPQPHVPPVIVLENHGLRWVPKDKNLVMWRDWEESRQMVGALLEGRAHQQLVDFDCHLDDIREDWTNQHLNAQITQWVGPTNGNT
;
A
#
# COMPACT_ATOMS: atom_id res chain seq x y z
N MET A 1 17.37 -6.69 -11.79
CA MET A 1 16.31 -5.95 -11.07
C MET A 1 14.99 -6.38 -11.66
N ARG A 2 14.03 -6.74 -10.82
CA ARG A 2 12.70 -7.21 -11.22
C ARG A 2 11.77 -6.01 -11.40
N GLU A 3 10.90 -6.03 -12.40
CA GLU A 3 9.82 -5.03 -12.55
C GLU A 3 8.81 -5.15 -11.39
N VAL A 4 8.18 -4.04 -11.02
CA VAL A 4 7.09 -4.00 -10.03
C VAL A 4 5.86 -3.35 -10.64
N GLU A 5 4.73 -4.04 -10.62
CA GLU A 5 3.43 -3.51 -11.03
C GLU A 5 2.61 -3.18 -9.79
N ILE A 6 2.15 -1.93 -9.67
CA ILE A 6 1.26 -1.49 -8.59
C ILE A 6 -0.18 -1.53 -9.12
N SER A 7 -1.03 -2.33 -8.49
CA SER A 7 -2.45 -2.40 -8.84
C SER A 7 -3.22 -1.17 -8.35
N ALA A 8 -4.33 -0.86 -9.03
CA ALA A 8 -5.27 0.19 -8.62
C ALA A 8 -5.74 -0.02 -7.17
N ARG A 9 -6.08 -1.26 -6.78
CA ARG A 9 -6.54 -1.58 -5.43
C ARG A 9 -5.50 -1.24 -4.36
N ALA A 10 -4.25 -1.67 -4.55
CA ALA A 10 -3.17 -1.37 -3.61
C ALA A 10 -2.97 0.15 -3.47
N TYR A 11 -2.93 0.87 -4.60
CA TYR A 11 -2.75 2.31 -4.61
C TYR A 11 -3.90 3.07 -3.96
N VAL A 12 -5.15 2.76 -4.33
CA VAL A 12 -6.35 3.40 -3.81
C VAL A 12 -6.41 3.27 -2.29
N LYS A 13 -6.20 2.06 -1.74
CA LYS A 13 -6.19 1.87 -0.28
C LYS A 13 -5.08 2.67 0.41
N MET A 14 -3.86 2.70 -0.14
CA MET A 14 -2.78 3.53 0.41
C MET A 14 -3.18 5.00 0.46
N SER A 15 -3.74 5.53 -0.64
CA SER A 15 -4.18 6.92 -0.74
C SER A 15 -5.33 7.24 0.21
N LEU A 16 -6.33 6.36 0.31
CA LEU A 16 -7.47 6.52 1.22
C LEU A 16 -7.03 6.45 2.68
N HIS A 17 -6.06 5.60 3.03
CA HIS A 17 -5.52 5.52 4.37
C HIS A 17 -4.83 6.82 4.77
N ALA A 18 -3.95 7.35 3.91
CA ALA A 18 -3.29 8.63 4.16
C ALA A 18 -4.28 9.81 4.20
N ALA A 19 -5.33 9.78 3.36
CA ALA A 19 -6.38 10.80 3.37
C ALA A 19 -7.29 10.74 4.61
N ARG A 20 -7.47 9.57 5.22
CA ARG A 20 -8.20 9.39 6.49
C ARG A 20 -7.46 10.08 7.65
N TYR A 21 -6.13 10.08 7.61
CA TYR A 21 -5.27 10.63 8.66
C TYR A 21 -4.27 11.66 8.12
N PRO A 22 -4.74 12.81 7.60
CA PRO A 22 -3.90 13.76 6.85
C PRO A 22 -2.82 14.47 7.69
N HIS A 23 -2.92 14.40 9.02
CA HIS A 23 -1.98 15.01 9.96
C HIS A 23 -1.01 14.01 10.59
N ALA A 24 -1.13 12.72 10.24
CA ALA A 24 -0.36 11.65 10.85
C ALA A 24 0.53 10.96 9.82
N ALA A 25 1.58 10.30 10.32
CA ALA A 25 2.27 9.32 9.53
C ALA A 25 1.40 8.06 9.47
N VAL A 26 1.30 7.45 8.30
CA VAL A 26 0.56 6.20 8.11
C VAL A 26 1.47 5.15 7.49
N ASN A 27 1.19 3.87 7.77
CA ASN A 27 1.90 2.77 7.14
C ASN A 27 1.02 1.57 6.82
N GLY A 28 1.60 0.63 6.07
CA GLY A 28 0.96 -0.66 5.87
C GLY A 28 1.78 -1.63 5.03
N LEU A 29 1.19 -2.80 4.81
CA LEU A 29 1.83 -3.91 4.10
C LEU A 29 1.33 -3.98 2.67
N LEU A 30 2.20 -4.36 1.75
CA LEU A 30 1.89 -4.60 0.34
C LEU A 30 1.84 -6.10 0.09
N LEU A 31 0.81 -6.57 -0.60
CA LEU A 31 0.56 -7.98 -0.84
C LEU A 31 0.66 -8.34 -2.32
N ALA A 32 1.34 -9.44 -2.60
CA ALA A 32 1.47 -10.01 -3.93
C ALA A 32 1.10 -11.49 -3.92
N PRO A 33 0.68 -12.07 -5.07
CA PRO A 33 0.63 -13.51 -5.22
C PRO A 33 2.00 -14.12 -4.92
N ALA A 34 2.00 -15.39 -4.47
CA ALA A 34 3.24 -16.12 -4.24
C ALA A 34 4.16 -16.03 -5.48
N PRO A 35 5.46 -15.74 -5.30
CA PRO A 35 6.34 -15.39 -6.39
C PRO A 35 6.53 -16.56 -7.36
N ARG A 36 6.35 -16.29 -8.65
CA ARG A 36 6.82 -17.15 -9.74
C ARG A 36 8.17 -16.63 -10.21
N SER A 37 9.11 -17.55 -10.44
CA SER A 37 10.49 -17.19 -10.81
C SER A 37 10.52 -16.39 -12.10
N GLY A 38 11.17 -15.21 -12.08
CA GLY A 38 11.40 -14.39 -13.26
C GLY A 38 10.21 -13.52 -13.72
N GLU A 39 9.05 -13.58 -13.08
CA GLU A 39 7.88 -12.76 -13.44
C GLU A 39 7.96 -11.36 -12.82
N CYS A 40 7.15 -10.40 -13.27
CA CYS A 40 6.97 -9.09 -12.62
C CYS A 40 6.47 -9.26 -11.17
N LEU A 41 6.85 -8.37 -10.25
CA LEU A 41 6.28 -8.32 -8.90
C LEU A 41 4.96 -7.55 -8.94
N CYS A 42 3.83 -8.25 -8.92
CA CYS A 42 2.51 -7.62 -8.95
C CYS A 42 1.99 -7.36 -7.54
N LEU A 43 2.02 -6.11 -7.09
CA LEU A 43 1.40 -5.67 -5.84
C LEU A 43 -0.11 -5.54 -6.03
N THR A 44 -0.81 -6.62 -5.67
CA THR A 44 -2.25 -6.78 -5.94
C THR A 44 -3.15 -6.20 -4.87
N ASP A 45 -2.68 -6.02 -3.65
CA ASP A 45 -3.45 -5.43 -2.54
C ASP A 45 -2.53 -4.76 -1.52
N CYS A 46 -3.12 -4.02 -0.58
CA CYS A 46 -2.41 -3.56 0.61
C CYS A 46 -3.29 -3.66 1.86
N VAL A 47 -2.63 -3.75 3.01
CA VAL A 47 -3.25 -3.76 4.34
C VAL A 47 -2.80 -2.49 5.08
N PRO A 48 -3.70 -1.51 5.27
CA PRO A 48 -3.48 -0.39 6.19
C PRO A 48 -3.21 -0.88 7.60
N LEU A 49 -2.08 -0.48 8.18
CA LEU A 49 -1.69 -0.91 9.51
C LEU A 49 -1.99 0.15 10.56
N PHE A 50 -1.15 1.18 10.64
CA PHE A 50 -1.18 2.11 11.75
C PHE A 50 -1.21 3.56 11.27
N HIS A 51 -1.90 4.39 12.03
CA HIS A 51 -1.94 5.85 11.91
C HIS A 51 -1.50 6.54 13.20
N SER A 52 -1.23 5.77 14.26
CA SER A 52 -0.70 6.24 15.52
C SER A 52 0.45 5.34 15.97
N HIS A 53 1.38 5.87 16.77
CA HIS A 53 2.39 5.09 17.49
C HIS A 53 3.10 3.97 16.68
N LEU A 54 3.48 4.24 15.43
CA LEU A 54 4.03 3.28 14.46
C LEU A 54 5.26 2.48 14.98
N ALA A 55 5.93 2.96 16.03
CA ALA A 55 7.13 2.36 16.61
C ALA A 55 6.84 1.22 17.63
N LEU A 56 5.58 0.90 17.93
CA LEU A 56 5.22 -0.15 18.88
C LEU A 56 5.41 -1.55 18.25
N SER A 57 6.51 -2.22 18.58
CA SER A 57 6.90 -3.50 17.97
C SER A 57 5.88 -4.61 18.18
N VAL A 58 5.21 -4.65 19.34
CA VAL A 58 4.26 -5.73 19.67
C VAL A 58 3.07 -5.73 18.71
N MET A 59 2.49 -4.56 18.43
CA MET A 59 1.32 -4.48 17.53
C MET A 59 1.71 -4.79 16.09
N LEU A 60 2.90 -4.37 15.66
CA LEU A 60 3.43 -4.74 14.35
C LEU A 60 3.62 -6.25 14.21
N GLU A 61 4.15 -6.94 15.23
CA GLU A 61 4.31 -8.39 15.21
C GLU A 61 2.97 -9.12 15.14
N VAL A 62 1.95 -8.66 15.88
CA VAL A 62 0.60 -9.20 15.79
C VAL A 62 0.02 -9.00 14.38
N ALA A 63 0.17 -7.80 13.82
CA ALA A 63 -0.32 -7.49 12.49
C ALA A 63 0.35 -8.35 11.41
N LEU A 64 1.68 -8.47 11.44
CA LEU A 64 2.42 -9.31 10.48
C LEU A 64 1.94 -10.76 10.55
N ASN A 65 1.82 -11.34 11.75
CA ASN A 65 1.35 -12.73 11.89
C ASN A 65 -0.08 -12.92 11.36
N GLN A 66 -1.01 -11.99 11.65
CA GLN A 66 -2.38 -12.09 11.14
C GLN A 66 -2.44 -11.98 9.62
N VAL A 67 -1.71 -11.00 9.05
CA VAL A 67 -1.66 -10.77 7.62
C VAL A 67 -0.98 -11.92 6.89
N ASP A 68 0.06 -12.54 7.47
CA ASP A 68 0.72 -13.72 6.90
C ASP A 68 -0.23 -14.92 6.84
N VAL A 69 -0.95 -15.21 7.93
CA VAL A 69 -1.89 -16.35 7.98
C VAL A 69 -3.06 -16.14 7.02
N TRP A 70 -3.66 -14.95 7.01
CA TRP A 70 -4.74 -14.61 6.10
C TRP A 70 -4.27 -14.61 4.64
N GLY A 71 -3.11 -14.00 4.37
CA GLY A 71 -2.50 -13.94 3.05
C GLY A 71 -2.25 -15.34 2.49
N ALA A 72 -1.66 -16.23 3.29
CA ALA A 72 -1.42 -17.61 2.88
C ALA A 72 -2.70 -18.35 2.48
N GLN A 73 -3.82 -18.13 3.17
CA GLN A 73 -5.12 -18.71 2.82
C GLN A 73 -5.67 -18.16 1.49
N ALA A 74 -5.36 -16.90 1.17
CA ALA A 74 -5.73 -16.23 -0.08
C ALA A 74 -4.71 -16.40 -1.22
N GLY A 75 -3.61 -17.16 -1.00
CA GLY A 75 -2.53 -17.32 -1.99
C GLY A 75 -1.65 -16.07 -2.16
N LEU A 76 -1.63 -15.19 -1.17
CA LEU A 76 -0.87 -13.94 -1.12
C LEU A 76 0.27 -14.04 -0.11
N VAL A 77 1.30 -13.23 -0.33
CA VAL A 77 2.45 -13.05 0.57
C VAL A 77 2.70 -11.57 0.79
N VAL A 78 3.29 -11.23 1.94
CA VAL A 78 3.79 -9.87 2.20
C VAL A 78 5.01 -9.63 1.31
N ALA A 79 4.86 -8.69 0.37
CA ALA A 79 5.84 -8.40 -0.66
C ALA A 79 6.40 -6.97 -0.59
N GLY A 80 6.04 -6.22 0.45
CA GLY A 80 6.56 -4.88 0.66
C GLY A 80 5.87 -4.15 1.79
N TYR A 81 6.28 -2.90 1.96
CA TYR A 81 5.78 -2.00 2.97
C TYR A 81 5.62 -0.61 2.37
N TYR A 82 4.55 0.08 2.74
CA TYR A 82 4.39 1.50 2.40
C TYR A 82 4.44 2.36 3.65
N HIS A 83 4.88 3.60 3.47
CA HIS A 83 4.92 4.61 4.50
C HIS A 83 4.60 5.97 3.91
N ALA A 84 3.84 6.75 4.66
CA ALA A 84 3.60 8.15 4.35
C ALA A 84 3.99 8.98 5.57
N ASN A 85 4.92 9.91 5.39
CA ASN A 85 5.43 10.72 6.49
C ASN A 85 4.39 11.78 6.93
N ALA A 86 4.44 12.16 8.20
CA ALA A 86 3.62 13.26 8.73
C ALA A 86 4.06 14.62 8.17
N ALA A 87 5.38 14.81 7.99
CA ALA A 87 5.94 15.98 7.35
C ALA A 87 5.68 15.91 5.85
N LEU A 88 4.88 16.85 5.35
CA LEU A 88 4.41 16.87 3.98
C LEU A 88 5.55 17.01 2.94
N ASP A 89 6.63 17.69 3.29
CA ASP A 89 7.79 17.97 2.44
C ASP A 89 8.90 16.90 2.52
N ASP A 90 8.73 15.90 3.39
CA ASP A 90 9.69 14.80 3.56
C ASP A 90 9.13 13.50 2.98
N GLN A 91 9.73 13.00 1.90
CA GLN A 91 9.43 11.67 1.34
C GLN A 91 10.58 10.68 1.57
N SER A 92 11.53 11.02 2.43
CA SER A 92 12.64 10.13 2.75
C SER A 92 12.20 9.03 3.72
N PRO A 93 12.72 7.79 3.55
CA PRO A 93 12.38 6.70 4.45
C PRO A 93 13.09 6.88 5.79
N GLY A 94 12.30 7.07 6.86
CA GLY A 94 12.83 7.13 8.22
C GLY A 94 13.38 5.78 8.72
N PRO A 95 14.13 5.76 9.85
CA PRO A 95 14.73 4.53 10.39
C PRO A 95 13.73 3.40 10.67
N LEU A 96 12.51 3.75 11.08
CA LEU A 96 11.43 2.78 11.31
C LEU A 96 11.01 2.10 10.00
N ALA A 97 10.76 2.87 8.94
CA ALA A 97 10.38 2.33 7.64
C ALA A 97 11.47 1.41 7.08
N LEU A 98 12.74 1.82 7.19
CA LEU A 98 13.88 1.01 6.77
C LEU A 98 14.00 -0.30 7.56
N LYS A 99 13.77 -0.26 8.89
CA LYS A 99 13.83 -1.45 9.75
C LYS A 99 12.73 -2.44 9.42
N ILE A 100 11.49 -1.98 9.24
CA ILE A 100 10.34 -2.83 8.91
C ILE A 100 10.52 -3.43 7.51
N ALA A 101 10.83 -2.60 6.52
CA ALA A 101 11.07 -3.07 5.16
C ALA A 101 12.24 -4.06 5.10
N GLY A 102 13.33 -3.79 5.84
CA GLY A 102 14.47 -4.70 5.98
C GLY A 102 14.07 -6.06 6.54
N ARG A 103 13.23 -6.09 7.58
CA ARG A 103 12.73 -7.33 8.16
C ARG A 103 11.85 -8.11 7.17
N ILE A 104 11.00 -7.44 6.40
CA ILE A 104 10.22 -8.09 5.34
C ILE A 104 11.15 -8.68 4.27
N ALA A 105 12.21 -7.95 3.89
CA ALA A 105 13.16 -8.39 2.88
C ALA A 105 13.98 -9.64 3.28
N GLU A 106 14.09 -9.95 4.59
CA GLU A 106 14.69 -11.22 5.05
C GLU A 106 13.84 -12.44 4.65
N PHE A 107 12.52 -12.28 4.56
CA PHE A 107 11.58 -13.35 4.16
C PHE A 107 11.19 -13.29 2.68
N PHE A 108 11.15 -12.08 2.12
CA PHE A 108 10.84 -11.82 0.71
C PHE A 108 11.91 -10.91 0.09
N PRO A 109 13.01 -11.45 -0.46
CA PRO A 109 14.16 -10.66 -0.92
C PRO A 109 13.84 -9.58 -1.96
N ASP A 110 12.81 -9.78 -2.77
CA ASP A 110 12.33 -8.83 -3.78
C ASP A 110 11.42 -7.73 -3.20
N ALA A 111 11.34 -7.60 -1.87
CA ALA A 111 10.43 -6.67 -1.22
C ALA A 111 10.72 -5.23 -1.59
N VAL A 112 9.65 -4.43 -1.74
CA VAL A 112 9.75 -3.01 -2.02
C VAL A 112 9.29 -2.15 -0.85
N LEU A 113 9.90 -0.98 -0.71
CA LEU A 113 9.49 0.07 0.21
C LEU A 113 8.87 1.20 -0.62
N ILE A 114 7.62 1.54 -0.37
CA ILE A 114 6.92 2.63 -1.07
C ILE A 114 6.78 3.83 -0.12
N MET A 115 7.34 4.97 -0.49
CA MET A 115 7.08 6.24 0.16
C MET A 115 5.98 6.98 -0.59
N LEU A 116 4.88 7.29 0.08
CA LEU A 116 3.74 8.03 -0.47
C LEU A 116 3.91 9.53 -0.22
N ASP A 117 3.72 10.35 -1.25
CA ASP A 117 3.75 11.80 -1.17
C ASP A 117 2.35 12.35 -0.82
N ASN A 118 2.15 12.62 0.47
CA ASN A 118 0.88 13.07 1.03
C ASN A 118 0.43 14.44 0.50
N GLN A 119 1.35 15.33 0.09
CA GLN A 119 0.97 16.63 -0.48
C GLN A 119 0.18 16.49 -1.78
N LYS A 120 0.46 15.41 -2.52
CA LYS A 120 -0.01 15.23 -3.88
C LYS A 120 -1.25 14.35 -3.99
N LEU A 121 -1.81 13.89 -2.86
CA LEU A 121 -3.01 13.05 -2.85
C LEU A 121 -4.26 13.79 -3.35
N VAL A 122 -4.49 15.02 -2.89
CA VAL A 122 -5.63 15.85 -3.33
C VAL A 122 -5.45 16.42 -4.75
N PRO A 123 -4.29 17.02 -5.11
CA PRO A 123 -4.15 17.61 -6.45
C PRO A 123 -4.03 16.59 -7.59
N GLN A 124 -3.93 15.28 -7.28
CA GLN A 124 -3.95 14.18 -8.24
C GLN A 124 -3.10 14.45 -9.50
N PRO A 125 -1.77 14.58 -9.34
CA PRO A 125 -0.87 14.86 -10.45
C PRO A 125 -0.94 13.79 -11.54
N HIS A 126 -0.56 14.15 -12.76
CA HIS A 126 -0.42 13.19 -13.87
C HIS A 126 0.69 12.16 -13.66
N VAL A 127 1.59 12.37 -12.69
CA VAL A 127 2.65 11.43 -12.31
C VAL A 127 2.30 10.82 -10.96
N PRO A 128 2.39 9.49 -10.78
CA PRO A 128 2.12 8.85 -9.51
C PRO A 128 2.92 9.47 -8.35
N PRO A 129 2.26 9.91 -7.26
CA PRO A 129 2.92 10.54 -6.12
C PRO A 129 3.56 9.52 -5.18
N VAL A 130 4.38 8.62 -5.73
CA VAL A 130 5.07 7.57 -4.97
C VAL A 130 6.54 7.49 -5.34
N ILE A 131 7.36 7.10 -4.36
CA ILE A 131 8.76 6.72 -4.55
C ILE A 131 8.89 5.25 -4.16
N VAL A 132 9.29 4.42 -5.12
CA VAL A 132 9.55 2.99 -4.87
C VAL A 132 11.04 2.80 -4.62
N LEU A 133 11.38 2.16 -3.51
CA LEU A 133 12.74 1.77 -3.17
C LEU A 133 12.89 0.26 -3.22
N GLU A 134 14.05 -0.20 -3.68
CA GLU A 134 14.45 -1.60 -3.68
C GLU A 134 15.64 -1.84 -2.76
N ASN A 135 15.74 -3.06 -2.22
CA ASN A 135 16.81 -3.43 -1.31
C ASN A 135 18.06 -3.92 -2.06
N HIS A 136 19.16 -3.21 -1.92
CA HIS A 136 20.49 -3.62 -2.38
C HIS A 136 21.37 -4.03 -1.18
N GLY A 137 20.95 -5.09 -0.49
CA GLY A 137 21.63 -5.67 0.66
C GLY A 137 21.45 -4.85 1.94
N LEU A 138 22.32 -3.86 2.15
CA LEU A 138 22.32 -3.01 3.37
C LEU A 138 21.63 -1.65 3.16
N ARG A 139 21.21 -1.34 1.93
CA ARG A 139 20.69 -0.02 1.56
C ARG A 139 19.43 -0.14 0.73
N TRP A 140 18.47 0.71 1.04
CA TRP A 140 17.29 0.96 0.23
C TRP A 140 17.60 2.10 -0.73
N VAL A 141 17.47 1.84 -2.03
CA VAL A 141 17.75 2.84 -3.08
C VAL A 141 16.51 3.03 -3.96
N PRO A 142 16.28 4.24 -4.50
CA PRO A 142 15.19 4.45 -5.44
C PRO A 142 15.31 3.52 -6.64
N LYS A 143 14.22 2.83 -6.95
CA LYS A 143 14.12 1.96 -8.11
C LYS A 143 14.08 2.80 -9.39
N ASP A 144 14.61 2.27 -10.49
CA ASP A 144 14.45 2.89 -11.81
C ASP A 144 12.94 3.02 -12.12
N LYS A 145 12.51 4.22 -12.50
CA LYS A 145 11.12 4.53 -12.84
C LYS A 145 10.60 3.68 -14.00
N ASN A 146 11.48 3.25 -14.91
CA ASN A 146 11.12 2.37 -16.02
C ASN A 146 10.78 0.95 -15.57
N LEU A 147 11.13 0.58 -14.34
CA LEU A 147 10.82 -0.72 -13.74
C LEU A 147 9.60 -0.65 -12.80
N VAL A 148 8.96 0.52 -12.67
CA VAL A 148 7.74 0.73 -11.87
C VAL A 148 6.57 0.90 -12.82
N MET A 149 5.76 -0.14 -12.92
CA MET A 149 4.65 -0.26 -13.84
C MET A 149 3.32 0.03 -13.13
N TRP A 150 2.40 0.59 -13.90
CA TRP A 150 1.02 0.83 -13.51
C TRP A 150 0.13 0.23 -14.57
N ARG A 151 -0.82 -0.61 -14.17
CA ARG A 151 -1.73 -1.24 -15.14
C ARG A 151 -2.57 -0.20 -15.88
N ASP A 152 -3.19 0.71 -15.13
CA ASP A 152 -3.83 1.91 -15.65
C ASP A 152 -3.73 3.02 -14.59
N TRP A 153 -2.76 3.92 -14.78
CA TRP A 153 -2.54 5.02 -13.85
C TRP A 153 -3.66 6.05 -13.91
N GLU A 154 -4.17 6.36 -15.10
CA GLU A 154 -5.20 7.39 -15.27
C GLU A 154 -6.51 6.96 -14.62
N GLU A 155 -6.91 5.70 -14.81
CA GLU A 155 -8.06 5.11 -14.14
C GLU A 155 -7.87 5.07 -12.62
N SER A 156 -6.70 4.63 -12.13
CA SER A 156 -6.39 4.60 -10.70
C SER A 156 -6.50 6.00 -10.07
N ARG A 157 -6.04 7.03 -10.80
CA ARG A 157 -6.12 8.42 -10.38
C ARG A 157 -7.57 8.91 -10.27
N GLN A 158 -8.36 8.71 -11.32
CA GLN A 158 -9.78 9.11 -11.35
C GLN A 158 -10.57 8.41 -10.24
N MET A 159 -10.29 7.14 -10.00
CA MET A 159 -10.92 6.36 -8.94
C MET A 159 -10.60 6.91 -7.54
N VAL A 160 -9.34 7.25 -7.27
CA VAL A 160 -8.96 7.91 -6.01
C VAL A 160 -9.74 9.21 -5.84
N GLY A 161 -9.86 10.03 -6.89
CA GLY A 161 -10.66 11.25 -6.83
C GLY A 161 -12.12 11.02 -6.48
N ALA A 162 -12.78 10.12 -7.21
CA ALA A 162 -14.19 9.80 -6.96
C ALA A 162 -14.42 9.26 -5.54
N LEU A 163 -13.54 8.38 -5.05
CA LEU A 163 -13.63 7.80 -3.70
C LEU A 163 -13.33 8.81 -2.60
N LEU A 164 -12.43 9.77 -2.84
CA LEU A 164 -12.16 10.87 -1.90
C LEU A 164 -13.35 11.83 -1.82
N GLU A 165 -13.93 12.21 -2.97
CA GLU A 165 -15.14 13.04 -3.04
C GLU A 165 -16.33 12.37 -2.33
N GLY A 166 -16.50 11.06 -2.55
CA GLY A 166 -17.50 10.23 -1.88
C GLY A 166 -17.18 9.92 -0.41
N ARG A 167 -16.07 10.44 0.14
CA ARG A 167 -15.62 10.22 1.53
C ARG A 167 -15.38 8.76 1.91
N ALA A 168 -15.07 7.90 0.93
CA ALA A 168 -14.79 6.48 1.18
C ALA A 168 -13.59 6.27 2.13
N HIS A 169 -12.66 7.24 2.21
CA HIS A 169 -11.57 7.23 3.19
C HIS A 169 -12.06 7.16 4.64
N GLN A 170 -13.25 7.67 4.97
CA GLN A 170 -13.82 7.60 6.32
C GLN A 170 -14.29 6.19 6.71
N GLN A 171 -14.46 5.30 5.72
CA GLN A 171 -14.89 3.91 5.90
C GLN A 171 -13.74 2.91 5.85
N LEU A 172 -12.53 3.36 5.43
CA LEU A 172 -11.36 2.49 5.35
C LEU A 172 -10.89 2.10 6.75
N VAL A 173 -10.87 0.81 7.05
CA VAL A 173 -10.42 0.28 8.34
C VAL A 173 -8.93 -0.04 8.25
N ASP A 174 -8.14 0.47 9.19
CA ASP A 174 -6.76 0.02 9.39
C ASP A 174 -6.66 -0.90 10.61
N PHE A 175 -5.45 -1.41 10.85
CA PHE A 175 -5.22 -2.35 11.94
C PHE A 175 -5.33 -1.70 13.33
N ASP A 176 -5.00 -0.41 13.47
CA ASP A 176 -5.30 0.35 14.71
C ASP A 176 -6.81 0.32 15.02
N CYS A 177 -7.67 0.61 14.03
CA CYS A 177 -9.13 0.54 14.20
C CYS A 177 -9.61 -0.88 14.57
N HIS A 178 -9.01 -1.92 13.98
CA HIS A 178 -9.32 -3.31 14.31
C HIS A 178 -8.87 -3.70 15.73
N LEU A 179 -7.77 -3.15 16.23
CA LEU A 179 -7.32 -3.39 17.59
C LEU A 179 -8.25 -2.74 18.62
N ASP A 180 -8.83 -1.58 18.30
CA ASP A 180 -9.86 -0.93 19.10
C ASP A 180 -11.19 -1.70 19.09
N ASP A 181 -11.59 -2.23 17.92
CA ASP A 181 -12.77 -3.08 17.76
C ASP A 181 -12.51 -4.22 16.76
N ILE A 182 -12.36 -5.44 17.27
CA ILE A 182 -12.05 -6.65 16.48
C ILE A 182 -13.14 -7.02 15.45
N ARG A 183 -14.29 -6.34 15.47
CA ARG A 183 -15.36 -6.50 14.47
C ARG A 183 -15.07 -5.72 13.19
N GLU A 184 -14.19 -4.71 13.25
CA GLU A 184 -13.80 -3.90 12.10
C GLU A 184 -12.89 -4.71 11.15
N ASP A 185 -13.23 -4.76 9.87
CA ASP A 185 -12.54 -5.58 8.87
C ASP A 185 -11.34 -4.85 8.23
N TRP A 186 -10.13 -5.09 8.75
CA TRP A 186 -8.89 -4.52 8.20
C TRP A 186 -8.57 -5.00 6.77
N THR A 187 -9.20 -6.09 6.28
CA THR A 187 -9.03 -6.54 4.89
C THR A 187 -9.79 -5.68 3.89
N ASN A 188 -10.75 -4.88 4.39
CA ASN A 188 -11.58 -3.94 3.65
C ASN A 188 -12.31 -4.57 2.46
N GLN A 189 -12.97 -5.73 2.65
CA GLN A 189 -13.62 -6.44 1.53
C GLN A 189 -14.70 -5.63 0.82
N HIS A 190 -15.44 -4.80 1.55
CA HIS A 190 -16.46 -3.94 0.94
C HIS A 190 -15.83 -2.92 -0.04
N LEU A 191 -14.74 -2.27 0.38
CA LEU A 191 -14.00 -1.34 -0.47
C LEU A 191 -13.34 -2.08 -1.65
N ASN A 192 -12.83 -3.30 -1.46
CA ASN A 192 -12.31 -4.13 -2.54
C ASN A 192 -13.36 -4.38 -3.63
N ALA A 193 -14.60 -4.67 -3.23
CA ALA A 193 -15.70 -4.89 -4.16
C ALA A 193 -16.03 -3.62 -4.96
N GLN A 194 -16.08 -2.46 -4.30
CA GLN A 194 -16.29 -1.17 -4.97
C GLN A 194 -15.19 -0.85 -5.99
N ILE A 195 -13.92 -1.05 -5.62
CA ILE A 195 -12.77 -0.87 -6.52
C ILE A 195 -12.87 -1.83 -7.71
N THR A 196 -13.20 -3.10 -7.46
CA THR A 196 -13.30 -4.12 -8.53
C THR A 196 -14.42 -3.80 -9.52
N GLN A 197 -15.55 -3.25 -9.05
CA GLN A 197 -16.64 -2.81 -9.93
C GLN A 197 -16.23 -1.65 -10.84
N TRP A 198 -15.32 -0.79 -10.39
CA TRP A 198 -14.78 0.30 -11.20
C TRP A 198 -13.79 -0.21 -12.26
N VAL A 199 -12.87 -1.11 -11.88
CA VAL A 199 -11.87 -1.72 -12.80
C VAL A 199 -12.49 -2.75 -13.75
N GLY A 200 -13.68 -3.28 -13.42
CA GLY A 200 -14.44 -4.14 -14.32
C GLY A 200 -14.74 -3.42 -15.64
N PRO A 201 -15.02 -4.14 -16.74
CA PRO A 201 -15.35 -3.49 -18.00
C PRO A 201 -16.51 -2.54 -17.73
N THR A 202 -16.22 -1.24 -17.81
CA THR A 202 -17.25 -0.21 -17.93
C THR A 202 -18.13 -0.70 -19.06
N ASN A 203 -19.36 -1.10 -18.72
CA ASN A 203 -20.30 -1.62 -19.69
C ASN A 203 -20.27 -0.67 -20.88
N GLY A 204 -19.79 -1.19 -22.01
CA GLY A 204 -19.96 -0.52 -23.29
C GLY A 204 -21.44 -0.24 -23.42
N ASN A 205 -21.81 1.03 -23.35
CA ASN A 205 -23.15 1.47 -23.62
C ASN A 205 -23.06 2.64 -24.59
N THR A 206 -23.29 2.24 -25.86
CA THR A 206 -23.94 2.96 -26.97
C THR A 206 -23.26 4.20 -27.51
#